data_AF-A0A1I3TW84-F1
#
_entry.id   AF-A0A1I3TW84-F1
#
_cell.length_a   1.000
_cell.length_b   1.000
_cell.length_c   1.000
_cell.angle_alpha   90.00
_cell.angle_beta   90.00
_cell.angle_gamma   90.00
#
_symmetry.space_group_name_H-M   'P 1'
#
loop_
_entity.id
_entity.type
_entity.pdbx_description
1 polymer ?
#
loop_
_entity_poly.entity_id
_entity_poly.type
_entity_poly.pdbx_seq_one_letter_code
_entity_poly.pdbx_strand_id
1 'polypeptide(L)' 'MKSTKVVINAHEISIILGLSIRQAQRYRRQILAELGKKHHQAVTYEEFSVYSGIPLEVVLKACFGATCTKL' A
#
# COMPACT_ATOMS: atom_id res chain seq x y z
N MET A 1 -2.20 -22.43 2.24
CA MET A 1 -3.26 -21.40 2.39
C MET A 1 -2.63 -20.04 2.09
N LYS A 2 -3.13 -19.30 1.09
CA LYS A 2 -2.62 -17.95 0.76
C LYS A 2 -3.14 -17.01 1.84
N SER A 3 -2.27 -16.49 2.70
CA SER A 3 -2.66 -15.56 3.76
C SER A 3 -3.27 -14.30 3.12
N THR A 4 -4.53 -14.01 3.42
CA THR A 4 -5.16 -12.74 3.02
C THR A 4 -4.45 -11.63 3.79
N LYS A 5 -3.39 -11.05 3.21
CA LYS A 5 -2.73 -9.89 3.80
C LYS A 5 -3.75 -8.76 3.80
N VAL A 6 -3.96 -8.12 4.94
CA VAL A 6 -4.85 -6.95 5.10
C VAL A 6 -4.04 -5.64 5.08
N VAL A 7 -2.71 -5.76 5.15
CA VAL A 7 -1.75 -4.68 5.37
C VAL A 7 -1.02 -4.35 4.08
N ILE A 8 -0.88 -3.05 3.81
CA ILE A 8 -0.07 -2.55 2.71
C ILE A 8 1.39 -2.34 3.13
N ASN A 9 2.31 -2.75 2.28
CA ASN A 9 3.74 -2.56 2.47
C ASN A 9 4.33 -1.51 1.50
N ALA A 10 5.59 -1.11 1.73
CA ALA A 10 6.25 -0.09 0.90
C ALA A 10 6.48 -0.54 -0.55
N HIS A 11 6.59 -1.84 -0.82
CA HIS A 11 6.74 -2.36 -2.18
C HIS A 11 5.44 -2.23 -2.99
N GLU A 12 4.30 -2.54 -2.37
CA GLU A 12 2.97 -2.32 -2.96
C GLU A 12 2.69 -0.83 -3.18
N ILE A 13 3.01 0.02 -2.20
CA ILE A 13 2.91 1.49 -2.37
C ILE A 13 3.77 1.97 -3.54
N SER A 14 4.98 1.42 -3.70
CA SER A 14 5.87 1.74 -4.82
C SER A 14 5.24 1.37 -6.16
N ILE A 15 4.64 0.18 -6.27
CA ILE A 15 3.93 -0.26 -7.49
C ILE A 15 2.73 0.66 -7.78
N ILE A 16 1.89 0.91 -6.77
CA ILE A 16 0.65 1.69 -6.95
C ILE A 16 0.93 3.14 -7.36
N LEU A 17 1.96 3.76 -6.77
CA LEU A 17 2.24 5.18 -6.97
C LEU A 17 3.40 5.46 -7.96
N GLY A 18 4.04 4.42 -8.51
CA GLY A 18 5.20 4.57 -9.39
C GLY A 18 6.42 5.20 -8.69
N LEU A 19 6.57 4.98 -7.39
CA LEU A 19 7.63 5.58 -6.57
C LEU A 19 8.82 4.64 -6.42
N SER A 20 10.02 5.18 -6.18
CA SER A 20 11.13 4.36 -5.67
C SER A 20 10.79 3.78 -4.29
N ILE A 21 11.40 2.65 -3.91
CA ILE A 21 11.19 2.03 -2.58
C ILE A 21 11.47 3.01 -1.44
N ARG A 22 12.48 3.89 -1.55
CA ARG A 22 12.79 4.91 -0.54
C ARG A 22 11.67 5.95 -0.40
N GLN A 23 11.13 6.41 -1.53
CA GLN A 23 9.98 7.32 -1.54
C GLN A 23 8.73 6.64 -0.98
N ALA A 24 8.47 5.39 -1.33
CA ALA A 24 7.35 4.63 -0.79
C ALA A 24 7.45 4.39 0.72
N GLN A 25 8.65 4.15 1.26
CA GLN A 25 8.89 4.11 2.71
C GLN A 25 8.62 5.46 3.38
N ARG A 26 9.04 6.58 2.76
CA ARG A 26 8.73 7.93 3.25
C ARG A 26 7.23 8.18 3.24
N TYR A 27 6.55 7.81 2.16
CA TYR A 27 5.10 7.92 2.01
C TYR A 27 4.36 7.12 3.09
N ARG A 28 4.78 5.87 3.34
CA ARG A 28 4.25 5.05 4.44
C ARG A 28 4.42 5.72 5.82
N ARG A 29 5.57 6.36 6.06
CA ARG A 29 5.79 7.11 7.32
C ARG A 29 4.87 8.33 7.44
N GLN A 30 4.57 9.01 6.32
CA GLN A 30 3.62 10.11 6.30
C GLN A 30 2.20 9.64 6.63
N ILE A 31 1.76 8.52 6.03
CA ILE A 31 0.47 7.90 6.36
C ILE A 31 0.38 7.57 7.85
N LEU A 32 1.41 6.93 8.41
CA LEU A 32 1.43 6.59 9.83
C LEU A 32 1.35 7.85 10.71
N ALA A 33 2.08 8.92 10.37
CA ALA A 33 2.05 10.17 11.12
C ALA A 33 0.66 10.81 11.09
N GLU A 34 0.02 10.85 9.93
CA GLU A 34 -1.33 11.41 9.76
C GLU A 34 -2.39 10.63 10.53
N LEU A 35 -2.27 9.30 10.55
CA LEU A 35 -3.15 8.41 11.30
C LEU A 35 -2.84 8.35 12.81
N GLY A 36 -1.86 9.12 13.30
CA GLY A 36 -1.41 9.08 14.70
C GLY A 36 -0.80 7.73 15.13
N LYS A 37 -0.32 6.94 14.17
CA LYS A 37 0.21 5.59 14.39
C LYS A 37 1.72 5.59 14.65
N LYS A 38 2.17 4.64 15.47
CA LYS A 38 3.59 4.37 15.73
C LYS A 38 4.22 3.64 14.54
N HIS A 39 5.55 3.78 14.38
CA HIS A 39 6.31 3.22 13.26
C HIS A 39 6.17 1.70 13.06
N HIS A 40 5.97 0.94 14.15
CA HIS A 40 5.81 -0.51 14.14
C HIS A 40 4.38 -0.96 13.82
N GLN A 41 3.40 -0.05 13.83
CA GLN A 41 2.03 -0.38 13.49
C GLN A 41 1.87 -0.55 11.97
N ALA A 42 0.87 -1.35 11.61
CA ALA A 42 0.51 -1.62 10.24
C ALA A 42 -0.38 -0.50 9.66
N VAL A 43 -0.35 -0.37 8.32
CA VAL A 43 -1.30 0.42 7.55
C VAL A 43 -2.13 -0.58 6.74
N THR A 44 -3.45 -0.54 6.85
CA THR A 44 -4.33 -1.42 6.06
C THR A 44 -4.51 -0.88 4.65
N TYR A 45 -5.01 -1.72 3.72
CA TYR A 45 -5.38 -1.22 2.39
C TYR A 45 -6.47 -0.15 2.44
N GLU A 46 -7.42 -0.27 3.37
CA GLU A 46 -8.49 0.72 3.59
C GLU A 46 -7.92 2.06 4.05
N GLU A 47 -7.04 2.05 5.04
CA GLU A 47 -6.38 3.26 5.54
C GLU A 47 -5.56 3.95 4.45
N PHE A 48 -4.84 3.15 3.64
CA PHE A 48 -4.12 3.67 2.50
C PHE A 48 -5.06 4.26 1.44
N SER A 49 -6.17 3.60 1.15
CA SER A 49 -7.18 4.07 0.20
C SER A 49 -7.76 5.41 0.63
N VAL A 50 -8.16 5.53 1.90
CA VAL A 50 -8.68 6.78 2.48
C VAL A 50 -7.63 7.89 2.42
N TYR A 51 -6.37 7.61 2.82
CA TYR A 51 -5.32 8.62 2.82
C TYR A 51 -4.91 9.07 1.40
N SER A 52 -4.75 8.14 0.47
CA SER A 52 -4.28 8.43 -0.89
C SER A 52 -5.36 8.94 -1.83
N GLY A 53 -6.63 8.77 -1.48
CA GLY A 53 -7.77 9.04 -2.35
C GLY A 53 -7.94 8.01 -3.49
N ILE A 54 -7.15 6.93 -3.50
CA ILE A 54 -7.24 5.87 -4.51
C ILE A 54 -8.33 4.89 -4.06
N PRO A 55 -9.32 4.54 -4.92
CA PRO A 55 -10.36 3.58 -4.55
C PRO A 55 -9.80 2.23 -4.10
N LEU A 56 -10.36 1.66 -3.03
CA LEU A 56 -9.88 0.40 -2.43
C LEU A 56 -9.80 -0.73 -3.45
N GLU A 57 -10.79 -0.85 -4.33
CA GLU A 57 -10.79 -1.85 -5.40
C GLU A 57 -9.58 -1.74 -6.33
N VAL A 58 -9.15 -0.51 -6.65
CA VAL A 58 -7.96 -0.25 -7.47
C VAL A 58 -6.69 -0.65 -6.73
N VAL A 59 -6.60 -0.32 -5.44
CA VAL A 59 -5.48 -0.73 -4.56
C VAL A 59 -5.36 -2.25 -4.51
N LEU A 60 -6.47 -2.95 -4.25
CA LEU A 60 -6.50 -4.41 -4.18
C LEU A 60 -6.16 -5.04 -5.54
N LYS A 61 -6.68 -4.49 -6.65
CA LYS A 61 -6.35 -4.97 -8.00
C LYS A 61 -4.87 -4.84 -8.31
N ALA A 62 -4.22 -3.76 -7.91
CA ALA A 62 -2.79 -3.58 -8.10
C ALA A 62 -1.96 -4.58 -7.27
N CYS A 63 -2.36 -4.86 -6.02
CA CYS A 63 -1.64 -5.78 -5.13
C CYS A 63 -1.86 -7.26 -5.47
N PHE A 64 -3.08 -7.65 -5.86
CA PHE A 64 -3.49 -9.05 -6.02
C PHE A 64 -3.67 -9.46 -7.50
N GLY A 65 -3.82 -8.51 -8.42
CA GLY A 65 -4.11 -8.74 -9.84
C GLY A 65 -2.88 -8.98 -10.72
N ALA A 66 -1.66 -8.92 -10.18
CA ALA A 66 -0.42 -9.11 -10.95
C ALA A 66 -0.01 -10.60 -11.11
N THR A 67 -0.91 -11.45 -11.62
CA THR A 67 -0.53 -12.78 -12.17
C THR A 67 -0.46 -12.81 -13.70
N CYS A 68 -0.46 -11.68 -14.39
CA CYS A 68 -0.23 -11.65 -15.84
C CYS A 68 0.60 -10.44 -16.26
N THR A 69 1.93 -10.61 -16.26
CA THR A 69 2.83 -9.84 -17.13
C THR A 69 3.58 -10.83 -18.01
N LYS A 70 2.99 -11.15 -19.16
CA LYS A 70 3.72 -11.45 -20.40
C LYS A 70 3.21 -10.43 -21.42
N LEU A 71 4.05 -9.45 -21.74
CA LEU A 71 4.08 -8.73 -23.01
C LEU A 71 5.56 -8.59 -23.36
#